data_AF-A0A554XI20-F1
#
_entry.id   AF-A0A554XI20-F1
#
_cell.length_a   1.000
_cell.length_b   1.000
_cell.length_c   1.000
_cell.angle_alpha   90.00
_cell.angle_beta   90.00
_cell.angle_gamma   90.00
#
_symmetry.space_group_name_H-M   'P 1'
#
loop_
_entity.id
_entity.type
_entity.pdbx_description
1 polymer ?
#
loop_
_entity_poly.entity_id
_entity_poly.type
_entity_poly.pdbx_seq_one_letter_code
_entity_poly.pdbx_strand_id
1 'polypeptide(L)'
;MTGMFAFDTLAFAKKLRGAGYTDAQAEALAEAQVEVFQRMLESTLATKDDINEVRAEINEVRAEIKALKTEIGQVKTQLQSEIGQVKTQLHGEIAQAVKDMKIWFGSMLVVAVTAIATLTKVL
;
A
#
# COMPACT_ATOMS: atom_id res chain seq x y z
N MET A 1 -5.99 -31.57 14.69
CA MET A 1 -5.25 -32.43 15.63
C MET A 1 -3.93 -31.78 15.95
N THR A 2 -3.94 -30.90 16.95
CA THR A 2 -2.75 -30.42 17.66
C THR A 2 -2.11 -31.65 18.29
N GLY A 3 -0.89 -31.98 17.88
CA GLY A 3 -0.08 -32.91 18.66
C GLY A 3 0.22 -32.23 19.97
N MET A 4 -0.67 -32.39 20.95
CA MET A 4 -0.35 -32.10 22.34
C MET A 4 0.91 -32.92 22.60
N PHE A 5 2.03 -32.25 22.90
CA PHE A 5 3.20 -32.91 23.47
C PHE A 5 2.76 -33.41 24.85
N ALA A 6 2.02 -34.52 24.86
CA ALA A 6 1.50 -35.11 26.07
C ALA A 6 2.71 -35.64 26.82
N PHE A 7 3.15 -34.85 27.81
CA PHE A 7 4.15 -35.31 28.75
C PHE A 7 3.56 -36.52 29.46
N ASP A 8 4.16 -37.70 29.25
CA ASP A 8 3.71 -38.93 29.89
C ASP A 8 4.19 -38.94 31.34
N THR A 9 3.39 -38.33 32.20
CA THR A 9 3.60 -38.21 33.65
C THR A 9 3.84 -39.58 34.29
N LEU A 10 3.16 -40.62 33.78
CA LEU A 10 3.25 -41.99 34.30
C LEU A 10 4.59 -42.64 33.93
N ALA A 11 5.01 -42.50 32.67
CA ALA A 11 6.32 -42.97 32.23
C ALA A 11 7.45 -42.25 32.97
N PHE A 12 7.31 -40.95 33.20
CA PHE A 12 8.28 -40.16 33.96
C PHE A 12 8.37 -40.61 35.43
N ALA A 13 7.24 -40.76 36.11
CA ALA A 13 7.19 -41.26 37.49
C ALA A 13 7.74 -42.69 37.61
N LYS A 14 7.48 -43.58 36.63
CA LYS A 14 8.08 -44.92 36.60
C LYS A 14 9.60 -44.87 36.49
N LYS A 15 10.13 -43.93 35.70
CA LYS A 15 11.57 -43.74 35.53
C LYS A 15 12.25 -43.24 36.81
N LEU A 16 11.60 -42.33 37.54
CA LEU A 16 12.06 -41.87 38.86
C LEU A 16 12.08 -43.01 39.88
N ARG A 17 11.02 -43.84 39.92
CA ARG A 17 10.99 -45.03 40.79
C ARG A 17 12.10 -46.02 40.48
N GLY A 18 12.35 -46.27 39.19
CA GLY A 18 13.48 -47.09 38.74
C GLY A 18 14.85 -46.54 39.14
N ALA A 19 14.95 -45.23 39.43
CA ALA A 19 16.16 -44.57 39.91
C ALA A 19 16.25 -44.50 41.45
N GLY A 20 15.32 -45.11 42.19
CA GLY A 20 15.34 -45.21 43.65
C GLY A 20 14.54 -44.13 44.39
N TYR A 21 13.75 -43.31 43.68
CA TYR A 21 12.80 -42.38 44.32
C TYR A 21 11.59 -43.15 44.89
N THR A 22 11.02 -42.63 45.99
CA THR A 22 9.78 -43.18 46.53
C THR A 22 8.60 -42.88 45.61
N ASP A 23 7.53 -43.66 45.70
CA ASP A 23 6.30 -43.44 44.91
C ASP A 23 5.78 -41.99 45.07
N ALA A 24 5.72 -41.50 46.31
CA ALA A 24 5.28 -40.14 46.61
C ALA A 24 6.21 -39.05 46.02
N GLN A 25 7.52 -39.26 46.02
CA GLN A 25 8.48 -38.32 45.42
C GLN A 25 8.38 -38.33 43.90
N ALA A 26 8.23 -39.51 43.30
CA ALA A 26 8.12 -39.68 41.86
C ALA A 26 6.86 -39.03 41.29
N GLU A 27 5.72 -39.17 41.98
CA GLU A 27 4.46 -38.50 41.61
C GLU A 27 4.58 -36.98 41.77
N ALA A 28 5.03 -36.50 42.93
CA ALA A 28 5.13 -35.06 43.18
C ALA A 28 6.07 -34.34 42.19
N LEU A 29 7.20 -34.97 41.82
CA LEU A 29 8.12 -34.42 40.82
C LEU A 29 7.55 -34.47 39.41
N ALA A 30 6.81 -35.52 39.06
CA ALA A 30 6.18 -35.65 37.76
C ALA A 30 5.10 -34.59 37.55
N GLU A 31 4.26 -34.37 38.55
CA GLU A 31 3.20 -33.35 38.51
C GLU A 31 3.78 -31.93 38.45
N ALA A 32 4.77 -31.62 39.30
CA ALA A 32 5.42 -30.32 39.30
C ALA A 32 6.09 -29.99 37.94
N GLN A 33 6.69 -30.98 37.27
CA GLN A 33 7.29 -30.77 35.94
C GLN A 33 6.25 -30.56 34.84
N VAL A 34 5.11 -31.25 34.89
CA VAL A 34 4.01 -31.04 33.95
C VAL A 34 3.47 -29.62 34.07
N GLU A 35 3.27 -29.15 35.30
CA GLU A 35 2.76 -27.80 35.56
C GLU A 35 3.71 -26.72 35.02
N VAL A 36 5.01 -26.85 35.28
CA VAL A 36 6.02 -25.92 34.74
C VAL A 36 6.05 -25.97 33.21
N PHE A 37 5.97 -27.17 32.61
CA PHE A 37 5.99 -27.33 31.17
C PHE A 37 4.75 -26.71 30.50
N GLN A 38 3.56 -26.93 31.07
CA GLN A 38 2.31 -26.31 30.57
C GLN A 38 2.38 -24.78 30.61
N ARG A 39 2.79 -24.20 31.75
CA ARG A 39 2.95 -22.74 31.87
C ARG A 39 3.94 -22.17 30.86
N MET A 40 5.04 -22.87 30.57
CA MET A 40 6.04 -22.44 29.60
C MET A 40 5.51 -22.50 28.16
N LEU A 41 4.76 -23.56 27.81
CA LEU A 41 4.14 -23.69 26.49
C LEU A 41 3.10 -22.60 26.24
N GLU A 42 2.25 -22.31 27.22
CA GLU A 42 1.19 -21.29 27.09
C GLU A 42 1.73 -19.86 27.01
N SER A 43 2.83 -19.57 27.73
CA SER A 43 3.35 -18.18 27.82
C SER A 43 4.31 -17.79 26.71
N THR A 44 4.92 -18.76 26.00
CA THR A 44 6.07 -18.47 25.12
C THR A 44 5.83 -18.84 23.65
N LEU A 45 4.85 -19.69 23.34
CA LEU A 45 4.69 -20.23 22.00
C LEU A 45 3.49 -19.60 21.27
N ALA A 46 3.77 -18.97 20.13
CA ALA A 46 2.74 -18.72 19.14
C ALA A 46 2.18 -20.06 18.64
N THR A 47 0.85 -20.17 18.65
CA THR A 47 0.12 -21.34 18.16
C THR A 47 0.11 -21.36 16.63
N LYS A 48 -0.30 -22.50 16.06
CA LYS A 48 -0.53 -22.60 14.61
C LYS A 48 -1.63 -21.64 14.14
N ASP A 49 -2.59 -21.34 15.01
CA ASP A 49 -3.71 -20.47 14.70
C ASP A 49 -3.23 -19.01 14.62
N ASP A 50 -2.36 -18.57 15.54
CA ASP A 50 -1.70 -17.26 15.47
C ASP A 50 -0.91 -17.09 14.16
N ILE A 51 -0.20 -18.14 13.72
CA ILE A 51 0.54 -18.11 12.45
C ILE A 51 -0.42 -18.01 11.25
N ASN A 52 -1.59 -18.68 11.32
CA ASN A 52 -2.59 -18.62 10.26
C ASN A 52 -3.27 -17.25 10.20
N GLU A 53 -3.54 -16.63 11.35
CA GLU A 53 -4.06 -15.27 11.47
C GLU A 53 -3.08 -14.27 10.86
N VAL A 54 -1.81 -14.30 11.28
CA VAL A 54 -0.76 -13.43 10.70
C VAL A 54 -0.61 -13.66 9.19
N ARG A 55 -0.75 -14.90 8.70
CA ARG A 55 -0.74 -15.18 7.25
C ARG A 55 -1.95 -14.56 6.53
N ALA A 56 -3.12 -14.57 7.16
CA ALA A 56 -4.32 -13.94 6.61
C ALA A 56 -4.13 -12.42 6.52
N GLU A 57 -3.68 -11.78 7.61
CA GLU A 57 -3.37 -10.34 7.64
C GLU A 57 -2.33 -9.95 6.59
N ILE A 58 -1.25 -10.73 6.45
CA ILE A 58 -0.24 -10.49 5.41
C ILE A 58 -0.84 -10.56 4.00
N ASN A 59 -1.77 -11.49 3.75
CA ASN A 59 -2.42 -11.60 2.46
C ASN A 59 -3.38 -10.43 2.19
N GLU A 60 -4.08 -9.95 3.21
CA GLU A 60 -4.93 -8.77 3.14
C GLU A 60 -4.11 -7.52 2.82
N VAL A 61 -3.05 -7.25 3.57
CA VAL A 61 -2.13 -6.13 3.31
C VAL A 61 -1.53 -6.20 1.91
N ARG A 62 -1.17 -7.41 1.42
CA ARG A 62 -0.70 -7.59 0.04
C ARG A 62 -1.77 -7.24 -1.00
N ALA A 63 -3.03 -7.56 -0.73
CA ALA A 63 -4.14 -7.22 -1.61
C ALA A 63 -4.35 -5.70 -1.65
N GLU A 64 -4.33 -5.03 -0.50
CA GLU A 64 -4.43 -3.57 -0.39
C GLU A 64 -3.29 -2.86 -1.14
N ILE A 65 -2.04 -3.32 -0.96
CA ILE A 65 -0.88 -2.77 -1.70
C ILE A 65 -1.07 -2.87 -3.22
N LYS A 66 -1.64 -3.99 -3.70
CA LYS A 66 -1.90 -4.18 -5.13
C LYS A 66 -3.02 -3.26 -5.64
N ALA A 67 -4.06 -3.05 -4.84
CA ALA A 67 -5.13 -2.10 -5.14
C ALA A 67 -4.58 -0.67 -5.22
N LEU A 68 -3.84 -0.21 -4.21
CA LEU A 68 -3.19 1.11 -4.19
C LEU A 68 -2.26 1.33 -5.38
N LYS A 69 -1.46 0.33 -5.76
CA LYS A 69 -0.59 0.42 -6.94
C LYS A 69 -1.39 0.63 -8.23
N THR A 70 -2.57 0.02 -8.32
CA THR A 70 -3.48 0.17 -9.46
C THR A 70 -4.08 1.57 -9.49
N GLU A 71 -4.59 2.06 -8.36
CA GLU A 71 -5.15 3.42 -8.21
C GLU A 71 -4.11 4.49 -8.54
N ILE A 72 -2.88 4.37 -8.03
CA ILE A 72 -1.77 5.27 -8.36
C ILE A 72 -1.49 5.27 -9.87
N GLY A 73 -1.54 4.10 -10.51
CA GLY A 73 -1.37 3.98 -11.97
C GLY A 73 -2.48 4.70 -12.75
N GLN A 74 -3.72 4.58 -12.28
CA GLN A 74 -4.88 5.27 -12.88
C GLN A 74 -4.75 6.80 -12.72
N VAL A 75 -4.48 7.28 -11.50
CA VAL A 75 -4.27 8.71 -11.22
C VAL A 75 -3.14 9.28 -12.08
N LYS A 76 -2.02 8.57 -12.19
CA LYS A 76 -0.90 8.99 -13.05
C LYS A 76 -1.34 9.14 -14.51
N THR A 77 -2.09 8.17 -15.03
CA THR A 77 -2.58 8.19 -16.42
C THR A 77 -3.56 9.33 -16.64
N GLN A 78 -4.47 9.54 -15.69
CA GLN A 78 -5.44 10.64 -15.73
C GLN A 78 -4.74 12.00 -15.74
N LEU A 79 -3.79 12.23 -14.83
CA LEU A 79 -3.01 13.47 -14.79
C LEU A 79 -2.21 13.72 -16.07
N GLN A 80 -1.62 12.68 -16.67
CA GLN A 80 -0.93 12.81 -17.96
C GLN A 80 -1.90 13.24 -19.07
N SER A 81 -3.11 12.69 -19.09
CA SER A 81 -4.16 13.08 -20.03
C SER A 81 -4.60 14.53 -19.82
N GLU A 82 -4.91 14.92 -18.59
CA GLU A 82 -5.34 16.28 -18.23
C GLU A 82 -4.26 17.32 -18.60
N ILE A 83 -2.99 17.05 -18.28
CA ILE A 83 -1.87 17.91 -18.68
C ILE A 83 -1.77 18.02 -20.21
N GLY A 84 -1.94 16.91 -20.92
CA GLY A 84 -1.94 16.90 -22.40
C GLY A 84 -3.07 17.74 -22.99
N GLN A 85 -4.27 17.66 -22.41
CA GLN A 85 -5.44 18.44 -22.80
C GLN A 85 -5.21 19.93 -22.55
N VAL A 86 -4.78 20.32 -21.35
CA VAL A 86 -4.47 21.72 -21.01
C VAL A 86 -3.39 22.28 -21.94
N LYS A 87 -2.34 21.50 -22.22
CA LYS A 87 -1.30 21.91 -23.17
C LYS A 87 -1.89 22.18 -24.56
N THR A 88 -2.73 21.28 -25.06
CA THR A 88 -3.36 21.41 -26.38
C THR A 88 -4.28 22.63 -26.44
N GLN A 89 -5.11 22.81 -25.41
CA GLN A 89 -6.01 23.95 -25.28
C GLN A 89 -5.25 25.27 -25.29
N LEU A 90 -4.21 25.40 -24.46
CA LEU A 90 -3.39 26.61 -24.40
C LEU A 90 -2.70 26.92 -25.74
N HIS A 91 -2.19 25.90 -26.45
CA HIS A 91 -1.62 26.13 -27.79
C HIS A 91 -2.67 26.63 -28.78
N GLY A 92 -3.90 26.11 -28.71
CA GLY A 92 -5.02 26.57 -29.53
C GLY A 92 -5.42 28.01 -29.23
N GLU A 93 -5.60 28.34 -27.96
CA GLU A 93 -5.94 29.70 -27.50
C GLU A 93 -4.85 30.72 -27.89
N ILE A 94 -3.57 30.37 -27.72
CA ILE A 94 -2.44 31.22 -28.14
C ILE A 94 -2.46 31.41 -29.67
N ALA A 95 -2.65 30.34 -30.44
CA ALA A 95 -2.68 30.42 -31.91
C ALA A 95 -3.83 31.32 -32.39
N GLN A 96 -4.99 31.20 -31.74
CA GLN A 96 -6.15 32.06 -32.02
C GLN A 96 -5.87 33.51 -31.65
N ALA A 97 -5.35 33.79 -30.46
CA ALA A 97 -4.98 35.14 -30.05
C ALA A 97 -3.96 35.79 -31.00
N VAL A 98 -2.96 35.03 -31.46
CA VAL A 98 -1.98 35.49 -32.45
C VAL A 98 -2.65 35.80 -33.80
N LYS A 99 -3.59 34.96 -34.25
CA LYS A 99 -4.35 35.19 -35.50
C LYS A 99 -5.19 36.45 -35.40
N ASP A 100 -5.94 36.61 -34.31
CA ASP A 100 -6.82 37.75 -34.09
C ASP A 100 -6.00 39.05 -34.04
N MET A 101 -4.85 39.02 -33.35
CA MET A 101 -3.91 40.14 -33.33
C MET A 101 -3.36 40.47 -34.72
N LYS A 102 -3.00 39.48 -35.53
CA LYS A 102 -2.55 39.70 -36.92
C LYS A 102 -3.65 40.35 -37.78
N ILE A 103 -4.88 39.89 -37.66
CA ILE A 103 -6.03 40.46 -38.40
C ILE A 103 -6.26 41.90 -37.97
N TRP A 104 -6.24 42.16 -36.66
CA TRP A 104 -6.43 43.50 -36.11
C TRP A 104 -5.33 44.47 -36.59
N PHE A 105 -4.05 44.08 -36.50
CA PHE A 105 -2.93 44.88 -37.02
C PHE A 105 -3.03 45.11 -38.52
N GLY A 106 -3.35 44.08 -39.30
CA GLY A 106 -3.54 44.21 -40.75
C GLY A 106 -4.63 45.23 -41.10
N SER A 107 -5.76 45.16 -40.39
CA SER A 107 -6.89 46.08 -40.58
C SER A 107 -6.51 47.52 -40.24
N MET A 108 -5.80 47.72 -39.11
CA MET A 108 -5.31 49.03 -38.69
C MET A 108 -4.31 49.63 -39.69
N LEU A 109 -3.39 48.82 -40.24
CA LEU A 109 -2.44 49.27 -41.25
C LEU A 109 -3.14 49.73 -42.53
N VAL A 110 -4.18 49.02 -42.99
CA VAL A 110 -4.97 49.45 -44.15
C VAL A 110 -5.61 50.81 -43.87
N VAL A 111 -6.27 50.99 -42.72
CA VAL A 111 -6.88 52.28 -42.34
C VAL A 111 -5.84 53.39 -42.30
N ALA A 112 -4.69 53.16 -41.66
CA ALA A 112 -3.62 54.15 -41.55
C ALA A 112 -3.06 54.56 -42.92
N VAL A 113 -2.79 53.60 -43.81
CA VAL A 113 -2.30 53.87 -45.17
C VAL A 113 -3.34 54.66 -45.97
N THR A 114 -4.62 54.30 -45.86
CA THR A 114 -5.70 54.99 -46.57
C THR A 114 -5.82 56.44 -46.10
N ALA A 115 -5.74 56.69 -44.79
CA ALA A 115 -5.78 58.04 -44.21
C ALA A 115 -4.61 58.91 -44.71
N ILE A 116 -3.38 58.38 -44.73
CA ILE A 116 -2.19 59.08 -45.25
C ILE A 116 -2.35 59.41 -46.74
N ALA A 117 -2.84 58.46 -47.54
CA ALA A 117 -3.06 58.67 -48.97
C ALA A 117 -4.14 59.74 -49.25
N THR A 118 -5.18 59.84 -48.41
CA THR A 118 -6.17 60.91 -48.53
C THR A 118 -5.62 62.28 -48.11
N LEU A 119 -4.80 62.35 -47.06
CA LEU A 119 -4.19 63.61 -46.61
C LEU A 119 -3.24 64.20 -47.64
N THR A 120 -2.41 63.36 -48.27
CA THR A 120 -1.44 63.79 -49.29
C THR A 120 -2.07 64.29 -50.58
N LYS A 121 -3.32 63.91 -50.91
CA LYS A 121 -4.05 64.44 -52.07
C LYS A 121 -4.73 65.78 -51.80
N VAL A 122 -4.92 66.15 -50.53
CA VAL A 122 -5.66 67.36 -50.12
C VAL A 122 -4.72 68.53 -49.82
N LEU A 123 -3.44 68.25 -49.51
CA LEU A 123 -2.36 69.24 -49.40
C LEU A 123 -1.74 69.56 -50.76
#